data_AF-A0A829WBS7-F1
#
_entry.id   AF-A0A829WBS7-F1
#
_cell.length_a   1.000
_cell.length_b   1.000
_cell.length_c   1.000
_cell.angle_alpha   90.00
_cell.angle_beta   90.00
_cell.angle_gamma   90.00
#
_symmetry.space_group_name_H-M   'P 1'
#
loop_
_entity.id
_entity.type
_entity.pdbx_description
1 polymer ?
#
loop_
_entity_poly.entity_id
_entity_poly.type
_entity_poly.pdbx_seq_one_letter_code
_entity_poly.pdbx_strand_id
1 'polypeptide(L)'
;MVTIIAALHEKWWVKMKAGEKLLEIRKTRPKEPGPFRVLVYITGTGCIYGQFTCPIVLDVKNYEDIVEKSRVPLDKLHEYGAGKPLAGWVVHDVVEYVTPHPLPLYGLTRPPQSWRYYRGNEVPDLMTINNLAGVCGYFYNAEFEPEAPCVLNNGYNCRHPGQQEEYEGVGCCYQWSCPLQNVCPADEEDCEKYGVDFEESEFVLVYGGEEDGTDKN
;
A
#
# COMPACT_ATOMS: atom_id res chain seq x y z
N MET A 1 8.58 -4.54 -12.08
CA MET A 1 8.11 -3.16 -12.32
C MET A 1 9.07 -2.15 -11.68
N VAL A 2 9.31 -0.97 -12.28
CA VAL A 2 10.14 0.09 -11.66
C VAL A 2 9.45 0.64 -10.41
N THR A 3 10.20 0.84 -9.32
CA THR A 3 9.68 1.46 -8.09
C THR A 3 10.37 2.80 -7.81
N ILE A 4 9.58 3.78 -7.39
CA ILE A 4 10.02 5.13 -7.06
C ILE A 4 9.51 5.49 -5.67
N ILE A 5 10.30 6.20 -4.88
CA ILE A 5 9.83 6.86 -3.66
C ILE A 5 9.61 8.33 -3.98
N ALA A 6 8.41 8.85 -3.73
CA ALA A 6 8.04 10.23 -3.99
C ALA A 6 7.54 10.90 -2.70
N ALA A 7 8.04 12.11 -2.44
CA ALA A 7 7.57 12.93 -1.32
C ALA A 7 6.27 13.66 -1.69
N LEU A 8 5.29 13.61 -0.79
CA LEU A 8 3.96 14.19 -0.97
C LEU A 8 3.52 14.88 0.33
N HIS A 9 2.74 15.97 0.22
CA HIS A 9 2.05 16.52 1.38
C HIS A 9 0.79 15.70 1.70
N GLU A 10 0.51 15.51 2.99
CA GLU A 10 -0.64 14.75 3.50
C GLU A 10 -1.97 15.13 2.83
N LYS A 11 -2.23 16.44 2.65
CA LYS A 11 -3.45 16.93 1.98
C LYS A 11 -3.68 16.35 0.59
N TRP A 12 -2.63 15.98 -0.13
CA TRP A 12 -2.74 15.36 -1.46
C TRP A 12 -2.92 13.86 -1.35
N TRP A 13 -2.28 13.23 -0.37
CA TRP A 13 -2.47 11.81 -0.06
C TRP A 13 -3.92 11.51 0.28
N VAL A 14 -4.54 12.31 1.16
CA VAL A 14 -5.97 12.20 1.52
C VAL A 14 -6.85 12.22 0.27
N LYS A 15 -6.56 13.09 -0.70
CA LYS A 15 -7.33 13.17 -1.96
C LYS A 15 -7.07 11.99 -2.89
N MET A 16 -5.87 11.41 -2.90
CA MET A 16 -5.58 10.20 -3.69
C MET A 16 -6.37 9.02 -3.13
N LYS A 17 -6.34 8.82 -1.81
CA LYS A 17 -7.09 7.75 -1.13
C LYS A 17 -8.60 7.87 -1.34
N ALA A 18 -9.12 9.09 -1.36
CA ALA A 18 -10.53 9.35 -1.65
C ALA A 18 -10.91 9.17 -3.13
N GLY A 19 -9.96 8.81 -4.01
CA GLY A 19 -10.18 8.71 -5.46
C GLY A 19 -10.39 10.07 -6.16
N GLU A 20 -10.14 11.18 -5.46
CA GLU A 20 -10.39 12.52 -5.98
C GLU A 20 -9.21 13.05 -6.81
N LYS A 21 -7.97 12.71 -6.44
CA LYS A 21 -6.75 13.16 -7.11
C LYS A 21 -6.24 12.06 -8.03
N LEU A 22 -6.51 12.23 -9.32
CA LEU A 22 -6.19 11.26 -10.39
C LEU A 22 -4.86 11.57 -11.09
N LEU A 23 -4.24 12.71 -10.80
CA LEU A 23 -2.99 13.14 -11.43
C LEU A 23 -2.03 13.76 -10.42
N GLU A 24 -0.86 13.17 -10.24
CA GLU A 24 0.25 13.72 -9.46
C GLU A 24 1.17 14.55 -10.37
N ILE A 25 1.51 15.77 -9.95
CA ILE A 25 2.19 16.74 -10.81
C ILE A 25 3.66 16.86 -10.42
N ARG A 26 4.56 16.68 -11.39
CA ARG A 26 6.01 16.77 -11.19
C ARG A 26 6.69 17.57 -12.29
N LYS A 27 7.76 18.29 -11.94
CA LYS A 27 8.64 18.97 -12.91
C LYS A 27 9.43 18.01 -13.77
N THR A 28 9.78 16.85 -13.22
CA THR A 28 10.60 15.83 -13.88
C THR A 28 9.83 14.53 -13.99
N ARG A 29 10.18 13.73 -14.99
CA ARG A 29 9.62 12.38 -15.20
C ARG A 29 10.68 11.30 -15.02
N PRO A 30 10.26 10.07 -14.68
CA PRO A 30 11.13 8.91 -14.78
C PRO A 30 11.57 8.68 -16.24
N LYS A 31 12.65 7.93 -16.40
CA LYS A 31 13.17 7.55 -17.73
C LYS A 31 12.22 6.59 -18.43
N GLU A 32 11.58 5.72 -17.67
CA GLU A 32 10.56 4.80 -18.18
C GLU A 32 9.19 5.50 -18.17
N PRO A 33 8.42 5.45 -19.27
CA PRO A 33 7.15 6.16 -19.38
C PRO A 33 6.00 5.52 -18.58
N GLY A 34 6.19 4.30 -18.08
CA GLY A 34 5.18 3.51 -17.37
C GLY A 34 5.09 2.07 -17.90
N PRO A 35 4.49 1.14 -17.14
CA PRO A 35 3.98 1.32 -15.78
C PRO A 35 5.10 1.33 -14.72
N PHE A 36 4.91 2.10 -13.64
CA PHE A 36 5.80 2.05 -12.47
C PHE A 36 5.03 2.23 -11.15
N ARG A 37 5.59 1.72 -10.07
CA ARG A 37 5.07 1.88 -8.71
C ARG A 37 5.66 3.11 -8.03
N VAL A 38 4.83 3.81 -7.27
CA VAL A 38 5.22 4.97 -6.47
C VAL A 38 4.90 4.71 -5.00
N LEU A 39 5.95 4.59 -4.19
CA LEU A 39 5.90 4.60 -2.73
C LEU A 39 5.78 6.05 -2.25
N VAL A 40 4.78 6.32 -1.40
CA VAL A 40 4.41 7.68 -0.99
C VAL A 40 4.98 8.00 0.39
N TYR A 41 6.05 8.78 0.41
CA TYR A 41 6.57 9.40 1.63
C TYR A 41 5.75 10.65 1.96
N ILE A 42 5.23 10.76 3.18
CA ILE A 42 4.51 11.96 3.62
C ILE A 42 5.49 12.93 4.30
N THR A 43 5.59 14.14 3.75
CA THR A 43 6.57 15.13 4.20
C THR A 43 6.45 15.43 5.68
N GLY A 44 7.57 15.27 6.41
CA GLY A 44 7.68 15.59 7.84
C GLY A 44 7.36 14.42 8.77
N THR A 45 6.90 13.29 8.26
CA THR A 45 6.51 12.13 9.09
C THR A 45 7.66 11.17 9.38
N GLY A 46 8.62 11.07 8.45
CA GLY A 46 9.66 10.04 8.53
C GLY A 46 9.23 8.67 7.97
N CYS A 47 8.01 8.55 7.44
CA CYS A 47 7.45 7.27 7.00
C CYS A 47 6.88 7.32 5.56
N ILE A 48 6.81 6.14 4.95
CA ILE A 48 6.04 5.86 3.75
C ILE A 48 4.66 5.35 4.18
N TYR A 49 3.59 5.95 3.67
CA TYR A 49 2.21 5.68 4.11
C TYR A 49 1.42 4.75 3.17
N GLY A 50 2.00 4.41 2.03
CA GLY A 50 1.31 3.65 1.02
C GLY A 50 1.98 3.75 -0.33
N GLN A 51 1.24 3.31 -1.34
CA GLN A 51 1.69 3.27 -2.71
C GLN A 51 0.56 3.57 -3.69
N PHE A 52 0.92 3.86 -4.93
CA PHE A 52 0.03 3.83 -6.08
C PHE A 52 0.79 3.36 -7.33
N THR A 53 0.08 2.90 -8.34
CA THR A 53 0.63 2.59 -9.66
C THR A 53 0.44 3.79 -10.60
N CYS A 54 1.48 4.07 -11.39
CA CYS A 54 1.42 5.03 -12.47
C CYS A 54 1.49 4.28 -13.80
N PRO A 55 0.35 4.07 -14.48
CA PRO A 55 0.34 3.35 -15.75
C PRO A 55 0.99 4.16 -16.88
N ILE A 56 0.85 5.49 -16.85
CA ILE A 56 1.39 6.40 -17.87
C ILE A 56 1.70 7.79 -17.30
N VAL A 57 2.74 8.42 -17.84
CA VAL A 57 3.06 9.84 -17.60
C VAL A 57 2.58 10.70 -18.77
N LEU A 58 1.77 11.71 -18.45
CA LEU A 58 1.22 12.67 -19.40
C LEU A 58 2.10 13.93 -19.51
N ASP A 59 2.23 14.45 -20.74
CA ASP A 59 2.79 15.77 -21.02
C ASP A 59 1.76 16.86 -20.77
N VAL A 60 1.93 17.63 -19.70
CA VAL A 60 1.04 18.74 -19.34
C VAL A 60 1.62 20.05 -19.86
N LYS A 61 1.02 20.59 -20.93
CA LYS A 61 1.38 21.90 -21.50
C LYS A 61 0.42 23.02 -21.11
N ASN A 62 -0.84 22.66 -20.83
CA ASN A 62 -1.91 23.57 -20.47
C ASN A 62 -2.39 23.20 -19.06
N TYR A 63 -2.36 24.15 -18.11
CA TYR A 63 -2.59 23.84 -16.69
C TYR A 63 -4.06 23.76 -16.34
N GLU A 64 -4.89 24.49 -17.08
CA GLU A 64 -6.34 24.52 -17.00
C GLU A 64 -6.92 23.10 -17.16
N ASP A 65 -6.35 22.32 -18.08
CA ASP A 65 -6.80 20.96 -18.41
C ASP A 65 -6.60 19.95 -17.26
N ILE A 66 -5.77 20.29 -16.26
CA ILE A 66 -5.41 19.39 -15.16
C ILE A 66 -5.89 19.84 -13.78
N VAL A 67 -6.53 21.01 -13.66
CA VAL A 67 -6.99 21.54 -12.36
C VAL A 67 -7.91 20.53 -11.66
N GLU A 68 -8.89 20.00 -12.41
CA GLU A 68 -9.85 19.03 -11.87
C GLU A 68 -9.17 17.72 -11.44
N LYS A 69 -8.36 17.11 -12.32
CA LYS A 69 -7.72 15.81 -12.06
C LYS A 69 -6.60 15.88 -11.01
N SER A 70 -5.86 16.99 -10.98
CA SER A 70 -4.75 17.17 -10.03
C SER A 70 -5.22 17.68 -8.66
N ARG A 71 -6.41 18.28 -8.61
CA ARG A 71 -6.98 19.01 -7.45
C ARG A 71 -6.12 20.18 -6.96
N VAL A 72 -5.14 20.60 -7.76
CA VAL A 72 -4.27 21.75 -7.47
C VAL A 72 -4.89 22.99 -8.11
N PRO A 73 -5.12 24.07 -7.34
CA PRO A 73 -5.58 25.34 -7.90
C PRO A 73 -4.68 25.85 -9.02
N LEU A 74 -5.26 26.53 -10.01
CA LEU A 74 -4.56 26.98 -11.21
C LEU A 74 -3.38 27.92 -10.89
N ASP A 75 -3.58 28.87 -9.98
CA ASP A 75 -2.52 29.77 -9.48
C ASP A 75 -1.33 28.99 -8.91
N LYS A 76 -1.60 27.91 -8.16
CA LYS A 76 -0.55 27.03 -7.59
C LYS A 76 0.15 26.20 -8.65
N LEU A 77 -0.52 25.80 -9.73
CA LEU A 77 0.12 25.16 -10.88
C LEU A 77 1.05 26.14 -11.60
N HIS A 78 0.63 27.40 -11.80
CA HIS A 78 1.48 28.43 -12.39
C HIS A 78 2.70 28.75 -11.53
N GLU A 79 2.53 28.90 -10.22
CA GLU A 79 3.64 29.09 -9.27
C GLU A 79 4.62 27.92 -9.33
N TYR A 80 4.11 26.68 -9.30
CA TYR A 80 4.95 25.49 -9.31
C TYR A 80 5.69 25.31 -10.63
N GLY A 81 4.98 25.33 -11.75
CA GLY A 81 5.55 25.02 -13.07
C GLY A 81 6.28 26.18 -13.74
N ALA A 82 6.03 27.43 -13.31
CA ALA A 82 6.65 28.64 -13.88
C ALA A 82 6.56 28.68 -15.42
N GLY A 83 5.39 28.33 -15.96
CA GLY A 83 5.10 28.28 -17.40
C GLY A 83 5.79 27.16 -18.19
N LYS A 84 6.52 26.25 -17.54
CA LYS A 84 7.20 25.12 -18.21
C LYS A 84 6.32 23.87 -18.23
N PRO A 85 6.38 23.02 -19.27
CA PRO A 85 5.65 21.77 -19.28
C PRO A 85 5.92 20.91 -18.03
N LEU A 86 4.87 20.30 -17.50
CA LEU A 86 4.92 19.42 -16.34
C LEU A 86 4.66 17.96 -16.74
N ALA A 87 5.09 17.03 -15.89
CA ALA A 87 4.75 15.63 -15.98
C ALA A 87 3.54 15.34 -15.07
N GLY A 88 2.45 14.85 -15.65
CA GLY A 88 1.28 14.36 -14.92
C GLY A 88 1.35 12.85 -14.78
N TRP A 89 1.62 12.36 -13.58
CA TRP A 89 1.66 10.93 -13.28
C TRP A 89 0.23 10.49 -12.97
N VAL A 90 -0.33 9.61 -13.79
CA VAL A 90 -1.68 9.07 -13.54
C VAL A 90 -1.64 8.27 -12.25
N VAL A 91 -2.61 8.51 -11.36
CA VAL A 91 -2.73 7.81 -10.08
C VAL A 91 -3.74 6.67 -10.24
N HIS A 92 -3.30 5.45 -9.99
CA HIS A 92 -4.12 4.24 -10.03
C HIS A 92 -3.74 3.29 -8.87
N ASP A 93 -4.61 2.34 -8.53
CA ASP A 93 -4.37 1.30 -7.51
C ASP A 93 -3.74 1.85 -6.21
N VAL A 94 -4.40 2.86 -5.63
CA VAL A 94 -3.94 3.49 -4.38
C VAL A 94 -4.14 2.50 -3.24
N VAL A 95 -3.04 2.20 -2.55
CA VAL A 95 -3.02 1.32 -1.36
C VAL A 95 -2.44 2.10 -0.20
N GLU A 96 -3.17 2.16 0.90
CA GLU A 96 -2.67 2.68 2.18
C GLU A 96 -2.12 1.52 3.01
N TYR A 97 -0.92 1.72 3.56
CA TYR A 97 -0.32 0.75 4.47
C TYR A 97 -0.95 0.90 5.85
N VAL A 98 -1.32 -0.24 6.44
CA VAL A 98 -1.89 -0.29 7.79
C VAL A 98 -0.94 0.32 8.80
N THR A 99 0.32 -0.11 8.76
CA THR A 99 1.41 0.48 9.54
C THR A 99 2.26 1.33 8.63
N PRO A 100 2.46 2.64 8.89
CA PRO A 100 3.37 3.45 8.09
C PRO A 100 4.81 2.92 8.16
N HIS A 101 5.45 2.72 7.01
CA HIS A 101 6.79 2.11 6.94
C HIS A 101 7.86 3.15 7.24
N PRO A 102 8.66 3.01 8.31
CA PRO A 102 9.77 3.91 8.58
C PRO A 102 10.73 3.96 7.38
N LEU A 103 11.19 5.17 7.05
CA LEU A 103 12.10 5.38 5.92
C LEU A 103 13.38 4.51 5.95
N PRO A 104 13.97 4.18 7.12
CA PRO A 104 15.11 3.26 7.21
C PRO A 104 14.86 1.86 6.65
N LEU A 105 13.62 1.35 6.63
CA LEU A 105 13.29 0.06 6.01
C LEU A 105 13.67 0.02 4.52
N TYR A 106 13.65 1.19 3.87
CA TYR A 106 14.03 1.35 2.47
C TYR A 106 15.52 1.67 2.29
N GLY A 107 16.34 1.51 3.33
CA GLY A 107 17.77 1.87 3.30
C GLY A 107 18.00 3.38 3.17
N LEU A 108 17.04 4.20 3.58
CA LEU A 108 17.07 5.65 3.43
C LEU A 108 17.13 6.35 4.79
N THR A 109 18.12 7.23 4.96
CA THR A 109 18.26 8.08 6.16
C THR A 109 17.63 9.46 5.98
N ARG A 110 17.28 9.84 4.75
CA ARG A 110 16.67 11.13 4.41
C ARG A 110 15.65 10.97 3.27
N PRO A 111 14.53 11.70 3.30
CA PRO A 111 13.53 11.63 2.26
C PRO A 111 14.03 12.23 0.95
N PRO A 112 13.46 11.84 -0.21
CA PRO A 112 13.75 12.49 -1.47
C PRO A 112 13.24 13.94 -1.46
N GLN A 113 13.98 14.85 -2.11
CA GLN A 113 13.51 16.24 -2.29
C GLN A 113 12.26 16.32 -3.18
N SER A 114 12.14 15.43 -4.17
CA SER A 114 10.96 15.27 -5.01
C SER A 114 10.65 13.79 -5.11
N TRP A 115 11.46 13.05 -5.85
CA TRP A 115 11.36 11.60 -5.98
C TRP A 115 12.73 11.01 -6.29
N ARG A 116 12.87 9.69 -6.10
CA ARG A 116 14.06 8.91 -6.47
C ARG A 116 13.69 7.48 -6.82
N TYR A 117 14.47 6.83 -7.67
CA TYR A 117 14.36 5.38 -7.86
C TYR A 117 14.65 4.64 -6.56
N TYR A 118 13.86 3.61 -6.30
CA TYR A 118 14.10 2.62 -5.27
C TYR A 118 14.55 1.32 -5.93
N ARG A 119 15.62 0.73 -5.39
CA ARG A 119 16.24 -0.52 -5.89
C ARG A 119 16.54 -1.50 -4.75
N GLY A 120 15.94 -1.28 -3.58
CA GLY A 120 16.05 -2.22 -2.47
C GLY A 120 15.07 -3.39 -2.65
N ASN A 121 15.04 -4.25 -1.65
CA ASN A 121 14.12 -5.39 -1.60
C ASN A 121 12.69 -4.93 -1.33
N GLU A 122 11.73 -5.82 -1.54
CA GLU A 122 10.35 -5.56 -1.12
C GLU A 122 10.29 -5.38 0.40
N VAL A 123 9.55 -4.38 0.85
CA VAL A 123 9.25 -4.14 2.27
C VAL A 123 7.80 -4.54 2.48
N PRO A 124 7.50 -5.61 3.24
CA PRO A 124 6.12 -6.03 3.49
C PRO A 124 5.38 -5.00 4.33
N ASP A 125 4.05 -5.05 4.32
CA ASP A 125 3.24 -4.34 5.30
C ASP A 125 3.25 -5.12 6.62
N LEU A 126 3.52 -4.44 7.74
CA LEU A 126 3.20 -4.97 9.06
C LEU A 126 1.74 -4.64 9.37
N MET A 127 0.94 -5.65 9.70
CA MET A 127 -0.45 -5.43 10.10
C MET A 127 -0.89 -6.46 11.13
N THR A 128 -1.95 -6.14 11.87
CA THR A 128 -2.56 -7.11 12.77
C THR A 128 -3.28 -8.19 11.97
N ILE A 129 -3.49 -9.36 12.58
CA ILE A 129 -4.31 -10.43 12.02
C ILE A 129 -5.74 -9.94 11.74
N ASN A 130 -6.24 -9.01 12.56
CA ASN A 130 -7.54 -8.36 12.37
C ASN A 130 -7.57 -7.44 11.15
N ASN A 131 -6.47 -6.72 10.88
CA ASN A 131 -6.35 -5.94 9.65
C ASN A 131 -6.24 -6.82 8.41
N LEU A 132 -5.47 -7.92 8.48
CA LEU A 132 -5.40 -8.90 7.40
C LEU A 132 -6.78 -9.51 7.11
N ALA A 133 -7.55 -9.83 8.14
CA ALA A 133 -8.91 -10.32 8.02
C ALA A 133 -9.82 -9.38 7.21
N GLY A 134 -9.60 -8.06 7.29
CA GLY A 134 -10.36 -7.07 6.51
C GLY A 134 -10.05 -7.08 5.00
N VAL A 135 -8.93 -7.67 4.57
CA VAL A 135 -8.45 -7.60 3.18
C VAL A 135 -8.20 -8.95 2.52
N CYS A 136 -8.09 -10.05 3.30
CA CYS A 136 -7.71 -11.36 2.78
C CYS A 136 -8.80 -12.03 1.92
N GLY A 137 -10.06 -11.62 2.07
CA GLY A 137 -11.20 -12.18 1.31
C GLY A 137 -11.71 -13.54 1.81
N TYR A 138 -11.03 -14.18 2.76
CA TYR A 138 -11.41 -15.50 3.29
C TYR A 138 -11.96 -15.46 4.72
N PHE A 139 -11.74 -14.35 5.41
CA PHE A 139 -12.23 -14.12 6.75
C PHE A 139 -13.73 -13.85 6.76
N TYR A 140 -14.43 -14.35 7.77
CA TYR A 140 -15.78 -13.92 8.09
C TYR A 140 -16.06 -14.00 9.59
N ASN A 141 -16.91 -13.09 10.06
CA ASN A 141 -17.39 -13.16 11.43
C ASN A 141 -18.65 -14.06 11.50
N ALA A 142 -18.52 -15.19 12.19
CA ALA A 142 -19.60 -16.18 12.30
C ALA A 142 -20.85 -15.65 13.01
N GLU A 143 -20.73 -14.63 13.89
CA GLU A 143 -21.87 -14.03 14.58
C GLU A 143 -22.81 -13.26 13.64
N PHE A 144 -22.31 -12.82 12.49
CA PHE A 144 -23.09 -12.11 11.47
C PHE A 144 -23.53 -12.99 10.30
N GLU A 145 -23.22 -14.29 10.36
CA GLU A 145 -23.45 -15.25 9.29
C GLU A 145 -24.40 -16.35 9.80
N PRO A 146 -25.72 -16.26 9.52
CA PRO A 146 -26.71 -17.22 10.04
C PRO A 146 -26.46 -18.67 9.61
N GLU A 147 -25.73 -18.86 8.51
CA GLU A 147 -25.35 -20.17 7.97
C GLU A 147 -23.99 -20.66 8.49
N ALA A 148 -23.32 -19.90 9.37
CA ALA A 148 -22.06 -20.31 9.96
C ALA A 148 -22.26 -21.61 10.79
N PRO A 149 -21.44 -22.66 10.57
CA PRO A 149 -21.66 -23.93 11.25
C PRO A 149 -21.36 -23.84 12.76
N CYS A 150 -20.42 -22.98 13.14
CA CYS A 150 -20.05 -22.71 14.52
C CYS A 150 -19.33 -21.34 14.64
N VAL A 151 -19.24 -20.83 15.87
CA VAL A 151 -18.50 -19.61 16.22
C VAL A 151 -17.17 -20.03 16.84
N LEU A 152 -16.06 -19.74 16.16
CA LEU A 152 -14.72 -20.10 16.61
C LEU A 152 -13.90 -18.86 16.89
N ASN A 153 -12.85 -19.01 17.71
CA ASN A 153 -11.84 -17.98 17.91
C ASN A 153 -12.42 -16.56 18.13
N ASN A 154 -13.38 -16.39 19.05
CA ASN A 154 -14.09 -15.12 19.28
C ASN A 154 -14.85 -14.55 18.05
N GLY A 155 -15.37 -15.43 17.19
CA GLY A 155 -16.10 -15.07 15.97
C GLY A 155 -15.26 -15.11 14.69
N TYR A 156 -13.95 -15.34 14.78
CA TYR A 156 -13.00 -15.20 13.68
C TYR A 156 -12.78 -16.50 12.90
N ASN A 157 -13.69 -16.79 11.96
CA ASN A 157 -13.63 -17.99 11.12
C ASN A 157 -12.94 -17.73 9.77
N CYS A 158 -12.42 -18.79 9.15
CA CYS A 158 -11.75 -18.77 7.86
C CYS A 158 -12.45 -19.71 6.86
N ARG A 159 -12.60 -19.26 5.60
CA ARG A 159 -13.08 -20.09 4.46
C ARG A 159 -11.97 -20.44 3.47
N HIS A 160 -10.70 -20.14 3.78
CA HIS A 160 -9.62 -20.48 2.86
C HIS A 160 -9.52 -22.01 2.75
N PRO A 161 -9.58 -22.60 1.54
CA PRO A 161 -9.61 -24.07 1.38
C PRO A 161 -8.31 -24.75 1.82
N GLY A 162 -7.22 -24.00 1.86
CA GLY A 162 -5.92 -24.44 2.40
C GLY A 162 -5.74 -24.23 3.91
N GLN A 163 -6.74 -23.77 4.66
CA GLN A 163 -6.62 -23.65 6.11
C GLN A 163 -6.60 -25.03 6.76
N GLN A 164 -5.60 -25.26 7.61
CA GLN A 164 -5.38 -26.54 8.31
C GLN A 164 -5.85 -26.48 9.77
N GLU A 165 -5.89 -25.29 10.38
CA GLU A 165 -6.46 -25.09 11.70
C GLU A 165 -7.99 -25.07 11.57
N GLU A 166 -8.66 -26.14 11.98
CA GLU A 166 -10.11 -26.26 11.89
C GLU A 166 -10.74 -26.88 13.14
N TYR A 167 -12.00 -26.53 13.38
CA TYR A 167 -12.86 -27.19 14.35
C TYR A 167 -14.17 -27.58 13.67
N GLU A 168 -14.48 -28.88 13.69
CA GLU A 168 -15.66 -29.45 13.03
C GLU A 168 -15.78 -29.07 11.53
N GLY A 169 -14.65 -28.99 10.82
CA GLY A 169 -14.58 -28.65 9.40
C GLY A 169 -14.71 -27.15 9.10
N VAL A 170 -14.66 -26.30 10.12
CA VAL A 170 -14.66 -24.84 9.99
C VAL A 170 -13.28 -24.30 10.32
N GLY A 171 -12.67 -23.56 9.39
CA GLY A 171 -11.34 -23.01 9.57
C GLY A 171 -11.28 -21.92 10.65
N CYS A 172 -10.18 -21.89 11.40
CA CYS A 172 -9.85 -20.90 12.41
C CYS A 172 -8.78 -19.93 11.88
N CYS A 173 -8.93 -18.63 12.11
CA CYS A 173 -7.89 -17.65 11.76
C CYS A 173 -6.88 -17.44 12.89
N TYR A 174 -5.67 -17.97 12.74
CA TYR A 174 -4.53 -17.62 13.60
C TYR A 174 -3.38 -17.03 12.81
N GLN A 175 -2.56 -16.22 13.49
CA GLN A 175 -1.36 -15.57 12.94
C GLN A 175 -0.39 -16.56 12.27
N TRP A 176 -0.17 -17.74 12.86
CA TRP A 176 0.70 -18.79 12.31
C TRP A 176 0.07 -19.66 11.21
N SER A 177 -1.22 -19.52 10.98
CA SER A 177 -2.00 -20.49 10.18
C SER A 177 -2.50 -19.95 8.85
N CYS A 178 -2.27 -18.66 8.56
CA CYS A 178 -2.77 -18.05 7.33
C CYS A 178 -2.19 -18.78 6.10
N PRO A 179 -3.01 -19.38 5.21
CA PRO A 179 -2.49 -20.14 4.08
C PRO A 179 -2.07 -19.28 2.89
N LEU A 180 -2.24 -17.95 2.97
CA LEU A 180 -1.85 -17.04 1.91
C LEU A 180 -0.33 -17.01 1.78
N GLN A 181 0.18 -17.25 0.56
CA GLN A 181 1.62 -17.39 0.31
C GLN A 181 2.42 -16.11 0.57
N ASN A 182 1.76 -14.95 0.51
CA ASN A 182 2.37 -13.64 0.75
C ASN A 182 2.23 -13.18 2.21
N VAL A 183 1.76 -14.03 3.11
CA VAL A 183 1.61 -13.72 4.54
C VAL A 183 2.57 -14.57 5.33
N CYS A 184 3.32 -13.95 6.25
CA CYS A 184 4.08 -14.68 7.26
C CYS A 184 3.86 -14.12 8.67
N PRO A 185 3.99 -14.96 9.70
CA PRO A 185 3.97 -14.51 11.09
C PRO A 185 5.09 -13.48 11.32
N ALA A 186 4.76 -12.34 11.92
CA ALA A 186 5.77 -11.38 12.37
C ALA A 186 6.29 -11.78 13.75
N ASP A 187 7.56 -11.53 13.99
CA ASP A 187 8.18 -11.66 15.31
C ASP A 187 8.47 -10.30 15.97
N GLU A 188 9.14 -10.33 17.13
CA GLU A 188 9.54 -9.14 17.87
C GLU A 188 10.50 -8.25 17.07
N GLU A 189 11.48 -8.84 16.38
CA GLU A 189 12.47 -8.10 15.57
C GLU A 189 11.78 -7.38 14.39
N ASP A 190 10.79 -8.03 13.78
CA ASP A 190 9.98 -7.42 12.73
C ASP A 190 9.23 -6.20 13.28
N CYS A 191 8.52 -6.32 14.39
CA CYS A 191 7.76 -5.22 14.99
C CYS A 191 8.65 -4.04 15.38
N GLU A 192 9.84 -4.31 15.94
CA GLU A 192 10.84 -3.28 16.28
C GLU A 192 11.24 -2.44 15.06
N LYS A 193 11.39 -3.04 13.88
CA LYS A 193 11.76 -2.33 12.64
C LYS A 193 10.68 -1.33 12.20
N TYR A 194 9.41 -1.57 12.52
CA TYR A 194 8.30 -0.63 12.27
C TYR A 194 8.07 0.34 13.43
N GLY A 195 8.75 0.14 14.57
CA GLY A 195 8.52 0.92 15.79
C GLY A 195 7.19 0.60 16.46
N VAL A 196 6.75 -0.66 16.40
CA VAL A 196 5.52 -1.17 17.00
C VAL A 196 5.89 -2.08 18.18
N ASP A 197 5.15 -1.98 19.28
CA ASP A 197 5.31 -2.88 20.42
C ASP A 197 4.77 -4.28 20.06
N PHE A 198 5.61 -5.30 20.21
CA PHE A 198 5.24 -6.67 19.86
C PHE A 198 4.16 -7.23 20.81
N GLU A 199 3.15 -7.87 20.22
CA GLU A 199 2.16 -8.67 20.92
C GLU A 199 2.13 -10.07 20.28
N GLU A 200 2.29 -11.10 21.10
CA GLU A 200 2.33 -12.48 20.66
C GLU A 200 1.04 -12.84 19.91
N SER A 201 1.18 -13.46 18.74
CA SER A 201 0.06 -13.88 17.87
C SER A 201 -0.79 -12.76 17.26
N GLU A 202 -0.40 -11.50 17.35
CA GLU A 202 -1.19 -10.39 16.80
C GLU A 202 -0.75 -9.96 15.39
N PHE A 203 0.55 -9.99 15.09
CA PHE A 203 1.10 -9.35 13.89
C PHE A 203 1.52 -10.32 12.79
N VAL A 204 1.30 -9.90 11.55
CA VAL A 204 1.74 -10.59 10.34
C VAL A 204 2.44 -9.60 9.41
N LEU A 205 3.39 -10.10 8.63
CA LEU A 205 3.95 -9.41 7.48
C LEU A 205 3.17 -9.83 6.24
N VAL A 206 2.79 -8.85 5.42
CA VAL A 206 2.05 -9.06 4.18
C VAL A 206 2.85 -8.46 3.03
N TYR A 207 3.37 -9.32 2.17
CA TYR A 207 4.08 -8.91 0.97
C TYR A 207 3.09 -8.52 -0.12
N GLY A 208 3.41 -7.49 -0.90
CA GLY A 208 2.63 -7.14 -2.09
C GLY A 208 2.60 -8.32 -3.07
N GLY A 209 1.42 -8.92 -3.24
CA GLY A 209 1.23 -10.02 -4.19
C GLY A 209 1.27 -9.51 -5.63
N GLU A 210 2.07 -10.14 -6.48
CA GLU A 210 1.68 -10.29 -7.88
C GLU A 210 0.59 -11.38 -7.90
N GLU A 211 -0.67 -10.99 -8.04
CA GLU A 211 -1.68 -11.92 -8.54
C GLU A 211 -1.42 -12.15 -10.04
N ASP A 212 -0.88 -13.33 -10.35
CA ASP A 212 -0.91 -14.12 -11.60
C ASP A 212 0.48 -14.76 -11.79
N GLY A 213 0.71 -16.04 -11.50
CA GLY A 213 -0.05 -17.17 -12.00
C GLY A 213 0.82 -17.94 -13.00
N THR A 214 1.41 -19.06 -12.56
CA THR A 214 1.44 -20.37 -13.25
C THR A 214 2.60 -21.23 -12.72
N ASP A 215 2.23 -22.38 -12.15
CA ASP A 215 2.95 -23.62 -12.46
C ASP A 215 3.14 -23.70 -13.97
N LYS A 216 4.36 -23.44 -14.46
CA LYS A 216 4.86 -23.88 -15.76
C LYS A 216 6.38 -24.10 -15.71
N ASN A 217 6.76 -25.21 -15.07
CA ASN A 217 7.58 -26.32 -15.58
C ASN A 217 8.48 -26.91 -14.49
#